data_AF-A0A415JHW8-F1
#
_entry.id   AF-A0A415JHW8-F1
#
_cell.length_a   1.000
_cell.length_b   1.000
_cell.length_c   1.000
_cell.angle_alpha   90.00
_cell.angle_beta   90.00
_cell.angle_gamma   90.00
#
_symmetry.space_group_name_H-M   'P 1'
#
loop_
_entity.id
_entity.type
_entity.pdbx_description
1 polymer ?
#
loop_
_entity_poly.entity_id
_entity_poly.type
_entity_poly.pdbx_seq_one_letter_code
_entity_poly.pdbx_strand_id
1 'polypeptide(L)'
;MACVELPKDAEGREIPLDTEAMYDANGKKVHITSFTYRCDVHGLWSQWKVFSQDITGEKDGMLPADSLYLTTPDSWERLEEDLDRAVENGDAGDESFFQSMACAYMNHGGEMCGDCKFWNKYVRNCTHQMLEDVVSRIRKLSGDD
;
A
#
# COMPACT_ATOMS: atom_id res chain seq x y z
N MET A 1 9.30 10.04 32.89
CA MET A 1 9.01 8.76 32.21
C MET A 1 9.42 8.94 30.76
N ALA A 2 10.34 8.13 30.24
CA ALA A 2 10.59 8.12 28.81
C ALA A 2 9.35 7.54 28.12
N CYS A 3 8.77 8.28 27.18
CA CYS A 3 7.65 7.80 26.38
C CYS A 3 8.26 6.93 25.28
N VAL A 4 7.86 5.65 25.22
CA VAL A 4 8.25 4.78 24.11
C VAL A 4 7.41 5.20 22.90
N GLU A 5 8.05 5.53 21.78
CA GLU A 5 7.35 5.85 20.53
C GLU A 5 6.63 4.61 19.99
N LEU A 6 5.51 4.80 19.30
CA LEU A 6 4.78 3.72 18.65
C LEU A 6 5.61 3.08 17.51
N PRO A 7 5.35 1.80 17.18
CA PRO A 7 5.96 1.17 16.01
C PRO A 7 5.61 1.95 14.74
N LYS A 8 6.56 2.03 13.82
CA LYS A 8 6.36 2.61 12.49
C LYS A 8 6.52 1.54 11.43
N ASP A 9 5.73 1.65 10.37
CA ASP A 9 5.81 0.78 9.21
C ASP A 9 6.98 1.18 8.30
N ALA A 10 7.17 0.45 7.21
CA ALA A 10 8.26 0.70 6.26
C ALA A 10 8.20 2.08 5.57
N GLU A 11 7.03 2.73 5.55
CA GLU A 11 6.84 4.10 5.06
C GLU A 11 6.93 5.15 6.19
N GLY A 12 7.27 4.73 7.42
CA GLY A 12 7.38 5.62 8.57
C GLY A 12 6.04 6.01 9.21
N ARG A 13 4.92 5.38 8.80
CA ARG A 13 3.59 5.62 9.36
C ARG A 13 3.45 4.92 10.70
N GLU A 14 2.85 5.57 11.69
CA GLU A 14 2.60 4.94 12.98
C GLU A 14 1.62 3.77 12.83
N ILE A 15 1.99 2.61 13.37
CA ILE A 15 1.20 1.39 13.37
C ILE A 15 0.35 1.36 14.66
N PRO A 16 -0.98 1.39 14.55
CA PRO A 16 -1.86 1.12 15.68
C PRO A 16 -1.60 -0.27 16.25
N LEU A 17 -1.51 -0.41 17.58
CA LEU A 17 -1.19 -1.69 18.23
C LEU A 17 -2.31 -2.74 18.14
N ASP A 18 -3.51 -2.34 17.70
CA ASP A 18 -4.65 -3.18 17.36
C ASP A 18 -4.68 -3.59 15.87
N THR A 19 -3.63 -3.28 15.10
CA THR A 19 -3.52 -3.71 13.71
C THR A 19 -3.48 -5.24 13.62
N GLU A 20 -4.49 -5.83 12.97
CA GLU A 20 -4.62 -7.28 12.81
C GLU A 20 -3.85 -7.84 11.61
N ALA A 21 -3.54 -7.00 10.62
CA ALA A 21 -2.85 -7.42 9.41
C ALA A 21 -2.01 -6.30 8.80
N MET A 22 -0.88 -6.69 8.25
CA MET A 22 0.03 -5.85 7.46
C MET A 22 0.43 -6.59 6.19
N TYR A 23 1.31 -6.00 5.39
CA TYR A 23 1.82 -6.57 4.15
C TYR A 23 3.34 -6.64 4.18
N ASP A 24 3.91 -7.70 3.61
CA ASP A 24 5.35 -7.75 3.32
C ASP A 24 5.70 -6.93 2.07
N ALA A 25 6.98 -6.83 1.75
CA ALA A 25 7.47 -6.11 0.57
C ALA A 25 6.96 -6.68 -0.77
N ASN A 26 6.45 -7.91 -0.80
CA ASN A 26 5.84 -8.53 -1.99
C ASN A 26 4.32 -8.34 -2.03
N GLY A 27 3.74 -7.60 -1.08
CA GLY A 27 2.29 -7.43 -0.96
C GLY A 27 1.56 -8.65 -0.40
N LYS A 28 2.27 -9.64 0.16
CA LYS A 28 1.64 -10.76 0.85
C LYS A 28 1.12 -10.28 2.20
N LYS A 29 -0.16 -10.58 2.48
CA LYS A 29 -0.79 -10.29 3.77
C LYS A 29 -0.16 -11.14 4.88
N VAL A 30 0.17 -10.49 6.00
CA VAL A 30 0.75 -11.08 7.21
C VAL A 30 -0.18 -10.77 8.38
N HIS A 31 -0.66 -11.79 9.09
CA HIS A 31 -1.55 -11.61 10.24
C HIS A 31 -0.76 -11.30 11.50
N ILE A 32 -0.99 -10.13 12.07
CA ILE A 32 -0.25 -9.68 13.25
C ILE A 32 -0.87 -10.28 14.50
N THR A 33 -0.03 -10.92 15.31
CA THR A 33 -0.45 -11.52 16.57
C THR A 33 -0.02 -10.67 17.77
N SER A 34 1.18 -10.08 17.72
CA SER A 34 1.64 -9.19 18.79
C SER A 34 2.78 -8.27 18.35
N PHE A 35 2.93 -7.17 19.10
CA PHE A 35 4.05 -6.24 19.00
C PHE A 35 4.94 -6.36 20.24
N THR A 36 6.25 -6.31 20.05
CA THR A 36 7.22 -6.35 21.15
C THR A 36 8.28 -5.29 20.92
N TYR A 37 8.43 -4.38 21.88
CA TYR A 37 9.55 -3.45 21.89
C TYR A 37 10.79 -4.12 22.49
N ARG A 38 11.90 -4.14 21.75
CA ARG A 38 13.20 -4.63 22.23
C ARG A 38 14.18 -3.47 22.27
N CYS A 39 14.91 -3.34 23.36
CA CYS A 39 16.05 -2.41 23.47
C CYS A 39 17.23 -3.10 24.15
N ASP A 40 18.44 -2.65 23.88
CA ASP A 40 19.61 -3.10 24.62
C ASP A 40 19.68 -2.44 26.00
N VAL A 41 20.49 -3.03 26.90
CA VAL A 41 20.62 -2.56 28.29
C VAL A 41 21.22 -1.15 28.37
N HIS A 42 21.99 -0.76 27.34
CA HIS A 42 22.67 0.54 27.29
C HIS A 42 21.88 1.61 26.50
N GLY A 43 20.73 1.26 25.91
CA GLY A 43 19.91 2.17 25.10
C GLY A 43 20.56 2.60 23.78
N LEU A 44 21.59 1.89 23.31
CA LEU A 44 22.26 2.12 22.04
C LEU A 44 21.45 1.58 20.85
N TRP A 45 20.49 0.68 21.10
CA TRP A 45 19.63 0.12 20.08
C TRP A 45 18.23 -0.15 20.62
N SER A 46 17.22 0.22 19.83
CA SER A 46 15.83 -0.11 20.09
C SER A 46 15.10 -0.40 18.80
N GLN A 47 14.24 -1.41 18.80
CA GLN A 47 13.42 -1.74 17.65
C GLN A 47 12.10 -2.38 18.08
N TRP A 48 11.03 -2.01 17.38
CA TRP A 48 9.77 -2.73 17.44
C TRP A 48 9.82 -3.98 16.58
N LYS A 49 9.41 -5.11 17.16
CA LYS A 49 9.25 -6.39 16.49
C LYS A 49 7.78 -6.76 16.40
N VAL A 50 7.42 -7.40 15.30
CA VAL A 50 6.08 -7.89 15.00
C VAL A 50 6.14 -9.40 14.94
N PHE A 51 5.27 -10.07 15.69
CA PHE A 51 5.12 -11.51 15.65
C PHE A 51 3.92 -11.89 14.79
N SER A 52 4.11 -12.87 13.91
CA SER A 52 3.07 -13.48 13.09
C SER A 52 3.36 -14.95 12.85
N GLN A 53 2.29 -15.74 12.76
CA GLN A 53 2.37 -17.15 12.39
C GLN A 53 2.68 -17.36 10.90
N ASP A 54 2.44 -16.34 10.06
CA ASP A 54 2.65 -16.41 8.60
C ASP A 54 4.11 -16.19 8.18
N ILE A 55 4.96 -15.78 9.13
CA ILE A 55 6.36 -15.46 8.91
C ILE A 55 7.20 -16.74 9.08
N THR A 56 7.87 -17.14 8.00
CA THR A 56 8.85 -18.23 8.01
C THR A 56 10.29 -17.65 8.02
N GLY A 57 10.92 -17.54 9.21
CA GLY A 57 12.25 -16.94 9.47
C GLY A 57 12.18 -15.59 10.23
N GLU A 58 13.24 -14.83 10.58
CA GLU A 58 14.46 -15.17 11.33
C GLU A 58 14.11 -15.44 12.81
N LYS A 59 14.77 -16.43 13.43
CA LYS A 59 14.69 -16.86 14.85
C LYS A 59 13.50 -16.30 15.66
N ASP A 60 12.48 -17.13 15.84
CA ASP A 60 11.29 -16.92 16.69
C ASP A 60 10.04 -16.31 16.01
N GLY A 61 9.98 -16.20 14.67
CA GLY A 61 8.77 -15.75 13.96
C GLY A 61 8.51 -14.25 14.13
N MET A 62 9.58 -13.46 14.33
CA MET A 62 9.51 -12.02 14.57
C MET A 62 10.23 -11.24 13.47
N LEU A 63 9.52 -10.29 12.86
CA LEU A 63 10.11 -9.33 11.91
C LEU A 63 10.23 -7.93 12.54
N PRO A 64 11.15 -7.09 12.07
CA PRO A 64 11.07 -5.65 12.32
C PRO A 64 9.72 -5.05 11.90
N ALA A 65 9.12 -4.20 12.73
CA ALA A 65 7.90 -3.47 12.36
C ALA A 65 8.12 -2.59 11.13
N ASP A 66 9.31 -1.99 11.02
CA ASP A 66 9.77 -1.14 9.92
C ASP A 66 10.05 -1.90 8.61
N SER A 67 9.84 -3.23 8.58
CA SER A 67 9.92 -4.05 7.36
C SER A 67 8.57 -4.41 6.75
N LEU A 68 7.47 -4.04 7.42
CA LEU A 68 6.10 -4.33 7.01
C LEU A 68 5.37 -3.03 6.63
N TYR A 69 4.32 -3.15 5.84
CA TYR A 69 3.52 -2.03 5.34
C TYR A 69 2.08 -2.13 5.85
N LEU A 70 1.49 -1.02 6.29
CA LEU A 70 0.06 -0.97 6.68
C LEU A 70 -0.88 -1.19 5.49
N THR A 71 -0.48 -0.71 4.31
CA THR A 71 -1.18 -0.92 3.04
C THR A 71 -0.33 -1.81 2.14
N THR A 72 -0.94 -2.52 1.20
CA THR A 72 -0.18 -3.27 0.19
C THR A 72 0.80 -2.32 -0.50
N PRO A 73 2.12 -2.59 -0.45
CA PRO A 73 3.10 -1.75 -1.14
C PRO A 73 2.85 -1.81 -2.64
N ASP A 74 3.19 -0.72 -3.30
CA ASP A 74 3.15 -0.67 -4.75
C ASP A 74 4.33 -1.44 -5.36
N SER A 75 4.20 -1.87 -6.61
CA SER A 75 5.28 -2.53 -7.35
C SER A 75 5.21 -2.18 -8.83
N TRP A 76 6.34 -2.34 -9.53
CA TRP A 76 6.39 -2.17 -10.99
C TRP A 76 5.42 -3.12 -11.70
N GLU A 77 5.33 -4.37 -11.24
CA GLU A 77 4.39 -5.38 -11.78
C GLU A 77 2.93 -4.94 -11.59
N ARG A 78 2.56 -4.41 -10.41
CA ARG A 78 1.21 -3.90 -10.18
C ARG A 78 0.91 -2.67 -11.04
N LEU A 79 1.87 -1.77 -11.22
CA LEU A 79 1.70 -0.62 -12.10
C LEU A 79 1.53 -1.05 -13.56
N GLU A 80 2.31 -2.02 -14.02
CA GLU A 80 2.19 -2.61 -15.36
C GLU A 80 0.82 -3.26 -15.55
N GLU A 81 0.37 -4.11 -14.63
CA GLU A 81 -0.98 -4.71 -14.66
C GLU A 81 -2.10 -3.66 -14.73
N ASP A 82 -1.98 -2.57 -13.96
CA ASP A 82 -2.96 -1.49 -13.94
C ASP A 82 -2.99 -0.73 -15.28
N LEU A 83 -1.83 -0.53 -15.92
CA LEU A 83 -1.71 0.09 -17.24
C LEU A 83 -2.19 -0.84 -18.36
N ASP A 84 -1.87 -2.14 -18.30
CA ASP A 84 -2.34 -3.13 -19.27
C ASP A 84 -3.87 -3.20 -19.27
N ARG A 85 -4.50 -3.25 -18.08
CA ARG A 85 -5.97 -3.16 -17.99
C ARG A 85 -6.52 -1.89 -18.64
N ALA A 86 -5.85 -0.76 -18.44
CA ALA A 86 -6.24 0.52 -19.02
C ALA A 86 -6.14 0.52 -20.55
N VAL A 87 -5.11 -0.11 -21.11
CA VAL A 87 -4.89 -0.26 -22.56
C VAL A 87 -5.91 -1.23 -23.16
N GLU A 88 -6.07 -2.42 -22.59
CA GLU A 88 -6.97 -3.47 -23.09
C GLU A 88 -8.45 -3.04 -23.10
N ASN A 89 -8.86 -2.21 -22.15
CA ASN A 89 -10.24 -1.76 -21.98
C ASN A 89 -10.44 -0.29 -22.36
N GLY A 90 -9.42 0.37 -22.93
CA GLY A 90 -9.47 1.78 -23.32
C GLY A 90 -10.34 2.05 -24.55
N ASP A 91 -10.52 1.05 -25.40
CA ASP A 91 -11.29 1.09 -26.65
C ASP A 91 -12.70 0.49 -26.53
N ALA A 92 -13.13 0.11 -25.32
CA ALA A 92 -14.50 -0.34 -25.06
C ALA A 92 -15.46 0.84 -25.29
N GLY A 93 -15.90 0.98 -26.54
CA GLY A 93 -16.59 2.14 -27.06
C GLY A 93 -17.91 2.47 -26.35
N ASP A 94 -18.42 3.64 -26.73
CA ASP A 94 -19.64 4.42 -26.41
C ASP A 94 -20.91 3.71 -25.88
N GLU A 95 -20.96 2.38 -25.77
CA GLU A 95 -22.11 1.61 -25.31
C GLU A 95 -22.20 1.44 -23.79
N SER A 96 -21.12 1.72 -23.04
CA SER A 96 -21.14 1.69 -21.58
C SER A 96 -20.64 3.02 -20.98
N PHE A 97 -21.59 3.82 -20.48
CA PHE A 97 -21.37 5.14 -19.87
C PHE A 97 -20.42 5.13 -18.65
N PHE A 98 -19.99 3.93 -18.21
CA PHE A 98 -19.21 3.68 -17.00
C PHE A 98 -17.82 3.08 -17.27
N GLN A 99 -17.39 2.97 -18.53
CA GLN A 99 -16.12 2.35 -18.90
C GLN A 99 -15.22 3.36 -19.60
N SER A 100 -14.36 4.02 -18.81
CA SER A 100 -13.26 4.86 -19.32
C SER A 100 -11.93 4.18 -19.04
N MET A 101 -10.87 4.56 -19.77
CA MET A 101 -9.49 4.12 -19.49
C MET A 101 -9.11 4.29 -18.01
N ALA A 102 -9.55 5.39 -17.38
CA ALA A 102 -9.31 5.63 -15.96
C ALA A 102 -10.09 4.67 -15.05
N CYS A 103 -11.32 4.27 -15.43
CA CYS A 103 -12.09 3.25 -14.70
C CYS A 103 -11.44 1.86 -14.84
N ALA A 104 -10.93 1.54 -16.04
CA ALA A 104 -10.22 0.28 -16.29
C ALA A 104 -8.89 0.19 -15.52
N TYR A 105 -8.10 1.26 -15.54
CA TYR A 105 -6.90 1.41 -14.71
C TYR A 105 -7.22 1.13 -13.24
N MET A 106 -8.31 1.74 -12.75
CA MET A 106 -8.77 1.58 -11.38
C MET A 106 -9.40 0.21 -11.08
N ASN A 107 -9.57 -0.66 -12.08
CA ASN A 107 -10.31 -1.91 -11.96
C ASN A 107 -11.75 -1.71 -11.42
N HIS A 108 -12.37 -0.59 -11.77
CA HIS A 108 -13.71 -0.16 -11.34
C HIS A 108 -14.69 -0.09 -12.52
N GLY A 109 -14.44 -0.85 -13.60
CA GLY A 109 -15.32 -0.87 -14.77
C GLY A 109 -16.73 -1.35 -14.41
N GLY A 110 -17.74 -0.50 -14.67
CA GLY A 110 -19.16 -0.83 -14.41
C GLY A 110 -19.66 -0.51 -12.99
N GLU A 111 -18.83 0.05 -12.11
CA GLU A 111 -19.24 0.48 -10.76
C GLU A 111 -19.61 1.97 -10.69
N MET A 112 -20.34 2.36 -9.64
CA MET A 112 -20.70 3.76 -9.41
C MET A 112 -19.47 4.58 -9.00
N CYS A 113 -19.27 5.74 -9.63
CA CYS A 113 -18.11 6.59 -9.38
C CYS A 113 -18.03 7.18 -7.97
N GLY A 114 -19.05 7.06 -7.11
CA GLY A 114 -19.15 7.79 -5.84
C GLY A 114 -18.01 7.55 -4.85
N ASP A 115 -17.43 6.35 -4.86
CA ASP A 115 -16.37 5.92 -3.94
C ASP A 115 -14.98 5.81 -4.62
N CYS A 116 -14.87 6.21 -5.90
CA CYS A 116 -13.63 6.10 -6.65
C CYS A 116 -12.59 7.13 -6.16
N LYS A 117 -11.30 6.73 -6.05
CA LYS A 117 -10.22 7.65 -5.64
C LYS A 117 -10.04 8.84 -6.58
N PHE A 118 -10.43 8.69 -7.85
CA PHE A 118 -10.42 9.76 -8.85
C PHE A 118 -11.71 10.58 -8.89
N TRP A 119 -12.73 10.18 -8.11
CA TRP A 119 -13.96 10.93 -8.03
C TRP A 119 -13.71 12.29 -7.38
N ASN A 120 -13.97 13.33 -8.15
CA ASN A 120 -13.91 14.68 -7.66
C ASN A 120 -15.08 15.46 -8.25
N LYS A 121 -15.98 15.95 -7.38
CA LYS A 121 -17.12 16.79 -7.75
C LYS A 121 -16.72 18.06 -8.53
N TYR A 122 -15.45 18.46 -8.50
CA TYR A 122 -14.90 19.65 -9.16
C TYR A 122 -13.98 19.35 -10.35
N VAL A 123 -13.46 18.13 -10.48
CA VAL A 123 -12.51 17.75 -11.55
C VAL A 123 -13.16 16.68 -12.42
N ARG A 124 -13.61 17.09 -13.62
CA ARG A 124 -14.36 16.22 -14.55
C ARG A 124 -13.52 15.23 -15.35
N ASN A 125 -12.20 15.19 -15.16
CA ASN A 125 -11.31 14.38 -16.00
C ASN A 125 -10.52 13.35 -15.18
N CYS A 126 -11.07 12.13 -15.08
CA CYS A 126 -10.42 11.01 -14.42
C CYS A 126 -9.11 10.59 -15.12
N THR A 127 -8.95 10.86 -16.43
CA THR A 127 -7.70 10.57 -17.15
C THR A 127 -6.54 11.44 -16.65
N HIS A 128 -6.80 12.70 -16.29
CA HIS A 128 -5.77 13.54 -15.69
C HIS A 128 -5.31 13.01 -14.33
N GLN A 129 -6.28 12.65 -13.46
CA GLN A 129 -6.00 12.06 -12.14
C GLN A 129 -5.25 10.73 -12.27
N MET A 130 -5.60 9.91 -13.26
CA MET A 130 -4.88 8.68 -13.58
C MET A 130 -3.41 8.96 -13.94
N LEU A 131 -3.14 9.95 -14.79
CA LEU A 131 -1.75 10.30 -15.15
C LEU A 131 -0.97 10.86 -13.96
N GLU A 132 -1.59 11.66 -13.11
CA GLU A 132 -0.99 12.15 -11.87
C GLU A 132 -0.63 10.99 -10.92
N ASP A 133 -1.54 10.02 -10.78
CA ASP A 133 -1.33 8.81 -9.98
C ASP A 133 -0.19 7.95 -10.56
N VAL A 134 -0.16 7.70 -11.87
CA VAL A 134 0.92 6.97 -12.55
C VAL A 134 2.27 7.65 -12.31
N VAL A 135 2.37 8.97 -12.48
CA VAL A 135 3.61 9.72 -12.23
C VAL A 135 4.03 9.61 -10.76
N SER A 136 3.08 9.70 -9.83
CA SER A 136 3.37 9.56 -8.40
C SER A 136 3.89 8.16 -8.06
N ARG A 137 3.30 7.11 -8.64
CA ARG A 137 3.73 5.72 -8.44
C ARG A 137 5.12 5.49 -9.00
N ILE A 138 5.40 5.99 -10.21
CA ILE A 138 6.73 5.92 -10.83
C ILE A 138 7.80 6.55 -9.92
N ARG A 139 7.57 7.76 -9.39
CA ARG A 139 8.53 8.44 -8.51
C ARG A 139 8.83 7.65 -7.23
N LYS A 140 7.80 7.13 -6.59
CA LYS A 140 7.94 6.27 -5.41
C LYS A 140 8.71 4.99 -5.74
N LEU A 141 8.37 4.33 -6.84
CA LEU A 141 9.02 3.10 -7.28
C LEU A 141 10.46 3.30 -7.79
N SER A 142 10.81 4.50 -8.28
CA SER A 142 12.17 4.86 -8.66
C SER A 142 13.05 5.26 -7.46
N GLY A 143 12.48 5.39 -6.26
CA GLY A 143 13.18 5.89 -5.08
C GLY A 143 13.45 7.39 -5.11
N ASP A 144 12.73 8.13 -5.97
CA ASP A 144 12.73 9.60 -5.96
C ASP A 144 11.69 10.08 -4.94
N ASP A 145 12.05 10.04 -3.65
CA ASP A 145 11.35 10.73 -2.55
C ASP A 145 12.27 11.75 -1.86
#